data_AF-A0A937N0H4-F1
#
_entry.id   AF-A0A937N0H4-F1
#
_cell.length_a   1.000
_cell.length_b   1.000
_cell.length_c   1.000
_cell.angle_alpha   90.00
_cell.angle_beta   90.00
_cell.angle_gamma   90.00
#
_symmetry.space_group_name_H-M   'P 1'
#
loop_
_entity.id
_entity.type
_entity.pdbx_description
1 polymer ?
#
loop_
_entity_poly.entity_id
_entity_poly.type
_entity_poly.pdbx_seq_one_letter_code
_entity_poly.pdbx_strand_id
1 'polypeptide(L)'
;DFAFLFIPLGVGLHFAHNIQHLLIESPIALPATIRFLQNIGIGTSLSVNWNPAPLLSLQPIFFIQIAILIGGFIFTLYILYRLIRRFHKPLYHAYKMTLVMSLYAIVVVLSGIYLLGLPMSGRHVH
;
A
#
# COMPACT_ATOMS: atom_id res chain seq x y z
N ASP A 1 4.75 20.41 -12.00
CA ASP A 1 3.42 20.02 -12.54
C ASP A 1 3.28 18.53 -12.83
N PHE A 2 4.18 17.89 -13.59
CA PHE A 2 4.04 16.46 -13.89
C PHE A 2 4.21 15.50 -12.71
N ALA A 3 4.91 15.93 -11.65
CA ALA A 3 5.05 15.12 -10.42
C ALA A 3 3.70 14.81 -9.75
N PHE A 4 2.72 15.72 -9.84
CA PHE A 4 1.38 15.52 -9.27
C PHE A 4 0.63 14.35 -9.93
N LEU A 5 1.02 13.97 -11.16
CA LEU A 5 0.47 12.81 -11.85
C LEU A 5 0.67 11.52 -11.05
N PHE A 6 1.81 11.40 -10.36
CA PHE A 6 2.22 10.16 -9.69
C PHE A 6 1.78 10.08 -8.23
N ILE A 7 1.12 11.11 -7.70
CA ILE A 7 0.59 11.09 -6.33
C ILE A 7 -0.30 9.87 -6.08
N PRO A 8 -1.28 9.54 -6.95
CA PRO A 8 -2.13 8.37 -6.71
C PRO A 8 -1.35 7.06 -6.72
N LEU A 9 -0.35 6.94 -7.61
CA LEU A 9 0.51 5.76 -7.65
C LEU A 9 1.37 5.64 -6.39
N GLY A 10 1.98 6.74 -5.93
CA GLY A 10 2.77 6.77 -4.70
C GLY A 10 1.93 6.46 -3.46
N VAL A 11 0.76 7.09 -3.33
CA VAL A 11 -0.20 6.80 -2.25
C VAL A 11 -0.67 5.35 -2.31
N GLY A 12 -0.98 4.84 -3.50
CA GLY A 12 -1.34 3.44 -3.71
C GLY A 12 -0.25 2.48 -3.26
N LEU A 13 1.02 2.75 -3.60
CA LEU A 13 2.15 1.94 -3.17
C LEU A 13 2.33 1.97 -1.65
N HIS A 14 2.32 3.15 -1.03
CA HIS A 14 2.41 3.27 0.42
C HIS A 14 1.26 2.55 1.12
N PHE A 15 0.03 2.70 0.62
CA PHE A 15 -1.12 2.05 1.21
C PHE A 15 -1.09 0.53 1.04
N ALA A 16 -0.69 0.04 -0.15
CA ALA A 16 -0.46 -1.38 -0.40
C ALA A 16 0.60 -1.96 0.56
N HIS A 17 1.68 -1.22 0.84
CA HIS A 17 2.64 -1.68 1.84
C HIS A 17 2.04 -1.72 3.26
N ASN A 18 1.36 -0.65 3.67
CA ASN A 18 0.85 -0.51 5.04
C ASN A 18 -0.35 -1.40 5.35
N ILE A 19 -1.13 -1.84 4.35
CA ILE A 19 -2.28 -2.72 4.60
C ILE A 19 -1.85 -4.07 5.19
N GLN A 20 -0.65 -4.53 4.85
CA GLN A 20 -0.09 -5.75 5.44
C GLN A 20 0.21 -5.57 6.92
N HIS A 21 0.88 -4.47 7.30
CA HIS A 21 1.11 -4.15 8.70
C HIS A 21 -0.22 -4.06 9.46
N LEU A 22 -1.20 -3.36 8.90
CA LEU A 22 -2.52 -3.23 9.52
C LEU A 22 -3.19 -4.60 9.73
N LEU A 23 -3.17 -5.50 8.75
CA LEU A 23 -3.86 -6.79 8.83
C LEU A 23 -3.11 -7.85 9.65
N ILE A 24 -1.78 -7.81 9.66
CA ILE A 24 -0.95 -8.75 10.44
C ILE A 24 -0.78 -8.30 11.89
N GLU A 25 -0.60 -6.99 12.12
CA GLU A 25 -0.28 -6.46 13.45
C GLU A 25 -1.53 -6.01 14.23
N SER A 26 -2.68 -5.80 13.57
CA SER A 26 -3.92 -5.43 14.28
C SER A 26 -4.34 -6.41 15.39
N PRO A 27 -4.12 -7.74 15.31
CA PRO A 27 -4.43 -8.63 16.43
C PRO A 27 -3.62 -8.34 17.69
N ILE A 28 -2.44 -7.70 17.59
CA ILE A 28 -1.61 -7.28 18.73
C ILE A 28 -2.22 -6.09 19.48
N ALA A 29 -3.11 -5.32 18.85
CA ALA A 29 -3.81 -4.23 19.54
C ALA A 29 -4.71 -4.74 20.68
N LEU A 30 -5.28 -5.94 20.55
CA LEU A 30 -6.09 -6.57 21.60
C LEU A 30 -5.30 -6.91 22.87
N PRO A 31 -4.19 -7.68 22.84
CA PRO A 31 -3.40 -7.92 24.05
C PRO A 31 -2.81 -6.62 24.62
N ALA A 32 -2.43 -5.65 23.80
CA ALA A 32 -1.97 -4.35 24.27
C ALA A 32 -3.05 -3.57 25.03
N THR A 33 -4.29 -3.55 24.53
CA THR A 33 -5.42 -2.90 25.22
C THR A 33 -5.80 -3.63 26.51
N ILE A 34 -5.82 -4.97 26.52
CA ILE A 34 -6.03 -5.75 27.75
C ILE A 34 -4.94 -5.40 28.78
N ARG A 35 -3.66 -5.38 28.36
CA ARG A 35 -2.54 -5.04 29.25
C ARG A 35 -2.66 -3.64 29.84
N PHE A 36 -3.09 -2.67 29.04
CA PHE A 36 -3.36 -1.30 29.51
C PHE A 36 -4.47 -1.28 30.56
N LEU A 37 -5.59 -1.98 30.32
CA LEU A 37 -6.70 -2.07 31.27
C LEU A 37 -6.28 -2.72 32.60
N GLN A 38 -5.46 -3.77 32.53
CA GLN A 38 -4.90 -4.42 33.72
C GLN A 38 -4.04 -3.47 34.54
N ASN A 39 -3.23 -2.62 33.89
CA ASN A 39 -2.38 -1.65 34.58
C ASN A 39 -3.20 -0.57 35.33
N ILE A 40 -4.44 -0.31 34.93
CA ILE A 40 -5.38 0.59 35.64
C ILE A 40 -6.35 -0.16 36.57
N GLY A 41 -6.11 -1.45 36.81
CA GLY A 41 -6.86 -2.27 37.76
C GLY A 41 -8.13 -2.94 37.22
N ILE A 42 -8.39 -2.88 35.91
CA ILE A 42 -9.57 -3.49 35.27
C ILE A 42 -9.20 -4.84 34.65
N GLY A 43 -9.94 -5.91 34.96
CA GLY A 43 -9.80 -7.20 34.27
C GLY A 43 -8.46 -7.91 34.55
N THR A 44 -7.93 -7.78 35.77
CA THR A 44 -6.64 -8.35 36.21
C THR A 44 -6.55 -9.88 36.13
N SER A 45 -7.67 -10.58 35.95
CA SER A 45 -7.75 -12.04 35.76
C SER A 45 -7.68 -12.50 34.31
N LEU A 46 -7.73 -11.59 33.32
CA LEU A 46 -7.66 -11.95 31.90
C LEU A 46 -6.24 -12.42 31.51
N SER A 47 -6.14 -13.52 30.75
CA SER A 47 -4.88 -13.95 30.16
C SER A 47 -4.58 -13.16 28.89
N VAL A 48 -3.33 -12.71 28.74
CA VAL A 48 -2.88 -11.95 27.57
C VAL A 48 -2.12 -12.91 26.64
N ASN A 49 -2.64 -13.09 25.42
CA ASN A 49 -1.92 -13.80 24.36
C ASN A 49 -1.14 -12.80 23.49
N TRP A 50 0.19 -12.78 23.63
CA TRP A 50 1.08 -11.93 22.82
C TRP A 50 1.40 -12.48 21.43
N ASN A 51 0.97 -13.70 21.12
CA ASN A 51 1.08 -14.30 19.80
C ASN A 51 -0.31 -14.65 19.23
N PRO A 52 -1.17 -13.63 19.00
CA PRO A 52 -2.45 -13.85 18.35
C PRO A 52 -2.23 -14.27 16.88
N ALA A 53 -3.09 -15.17 16.39
CA ALA A 53 -3.05 -15.55 14.98
C ALA A 53 -3.36 -14.32 14.09
N PRO A 54 -2.68 -14.16 12.95
CA PRO A 54 -2.96 -13.07 12.01
C PRO A 54 -4.39 -13.18 11.46
N LEU A 55 -5.03 -12.05 11.15
CA LEU A 55 -6.40 -12.03 10.61
C LEU A 55 -6.52 -12.73 9.25
N LEU A 56 -5.47 -12.63 8.44
CA LEU A 56 -5.39 -13.22 7.11
C LEU A 56 -4.00 -13.81 6.91
N SER A 57 -3.92 -14.87 6.08
CA SER A 57 -2.63 -15.39 5.62
C SER A 57 -1.98 -14.44 4.62
N LEU A 58 -0.67 -14.62 4.38
CA LEU A 58 0.12 -13.74 3.52
C LEU A 58 -0.39 -13.68 2.06
N GLN A 59 -0.94 -14.78 1.56
CA GLN A 59 -1.37 -14.88 0.17
C GLN A 59 -2.59 -13.97 -0.16
N PRO A 60 -3.71 -14.00 0.59
CA PRO A 60 -4.79 -13.03 0.44
C PRO A 60 -4.32 -11.57 0.59
N ILE A 61 -3.43 -11.30 1.55
CA ILE A 61 -2.88 -9.96 1.77
C ILE A 61 -2.16 -9.48 0.51
N PHE A 62 -1.28 -10.30 -0.07
CA PHE A 62 -0.56 -9.97 -1.30
C PHE A 62 -1.50 -9.59 -2.46
N PHE A 63 -2.61 -10.32 -2.64
CA PHE A 63 -3.61 -9.96 -3.65
C PHE A 63 -4.28 -8.61 -3.38
N ILE A 64 -4.57 -8.30 -2.11
CA ILE A 64 -5.10 -6.97 -1.72
C ILE A 64 -4.07 -5.88 -2.04
N GLN A 65 -2.79 -6.10 -1.74
CA GLN A 65 -1.71 -5.15 -2.04
C GLN A 65 -1.60 -4.88 -3.54
N ILE A 66 -1.62 -5.93 -4.37
CA ILE A 66 -1.62 -5.80 -5.82
C ILE A 66 -2.86 -5.04 -6.29
N ALA A 67 -4.05 -5.36 -5.78
CA ALA A 67 -5.29 -4.69 -6.18
C ALA A 67 -5.24 -3.18 -5.87
N ILE A 68 -4.74 -2.80 -4.70
CA ILE A 68 -4.54 -1.39 -4.31
C ILE A 68 -3.54 -0.70 -5.25
N LEU A 69 -2.38 -1.34 -5.51
CA LEU A 69 -1.35 -0.77 -6.38
C LEU A 69 -1.86 -0.58 -7.82
N ILE A 70 -2.57 -1.57 -8.35
CA ILE A 70 -3.22 -1.48 -9.67
C ILE A 70 -4.26 -0.37 -9.67
N GLY A 71 -5.04 -0.21 -8.59
CA GLY A 71 -5.98 0.90 -8.45
C GLY A 71 -5.30 2.27 -8.53
N GLY A 72 -4.19 2.45 -7.81
CA GLY A 72 -3.37 3.68 -7.87
C GLY A 72 -2.77 3.94 -9.26
N PHE A 73 -2.36 2.88 -9.96
CA PHE A 73 -1.88 2.95 -11.34
C PHE A 73 -2.99 3.37 -12.32
N ILE A 74 -4.16 2.74 -12.27
CA ILE A 74 -5.31 3.09 -13.12
C ILE A 74 -5.72 4.55 -12.88
N PHE A 75 -5.76 5.00 -11.63
CA PHE A 75 -6.11 6.39 -11.31
C PHE A 75 -5.05 7.38 -11.83
N THR A 76 -3.77 7.01 -11.78
CA THR A 76 -2.68 7.79 -12.39
C THR A 76 -2.85 7.93 -13.91
N LEU A 77 -3.19 6.84 -14.60
CA LEU A 77 -3.49 6.88 -16.05
C LEU A 77 -4.76 7.70 -16.35
N TYR A 78 -5.77 7.63 -15.49
CA TYR A 78 -6.98 8.43 -15.63
C TYR A 78 -6.69 9.94 -15.51
N ILE A 79 -5.88 10.35 -14.55
CA ILE A 79 -5.44 11.75 -14.43
C ILE A 79 -4.63 12.16 -15.66
N LEU A 80 -3.74 11.28 -16.16
CA LEU A 80 -2.94 11.54 -17.37
C LEU A 80 -3.84 11.79 -18.57
N TYR A 81 -4.82 10.92 -18.79
CA TYR A 81 -5.82 11.07 -19.85
C TYR A 81 -6.59 12.39 -19.74
N ARG A 82 -7.05 12.74 -18.53
CA ARG A 82 -7.79 13.99 -18.29
C ARG A 82 -6.92 15.23 -18.54
N LEU A 83 -5.64 15.18 -18.18
CA LEU A 83 -4.70 16.27 -18.36
C LEU A 83 -4.37 16.49 -19.84
N ILE A 84 -4.15 15.41 -20.59
CA ILE A 84 -3.91 15.46 -22.04
C ILE A 84 -5.11 16.08 -22.77
N ARG A 85 -6.34 15.70 -22.42
CA ARG A 85 -7.56 16.27 -23.03
C ARG A 85 -7.72 17.78 -22.83
N ARG A 86 -7.14 18.34 -21.78
CA ARG A 86 -7.16 19.79 -21.52
C ARG A 86 -5.99 20.51 -22.20
N PHE A 87 -4.94 19.79 -22.58
CA PHE A 87 -3.70 20.34 -23.10
C PHE A 87 -3.83 20.67 -24.60
N HIS A 88 -3.89 21.96 -24.93
CA HIS A 88 -3.95 22.47 -26.31
C HIS A 88 -2.53 22.59 -26.92
N LYS A 89 -1.77 21.49 -26.93
CA LYS A 89 -0.42 21.43 -27.52
C LYS A 89 -0.43 20.52 -28.77
N PRO A 90 0.54 20.65 -29.67
CA PRO A 90 0.67 19.77 -30.83
C PRO A 90 0.78 18.30 -30.40
N LEU A 91 0.11 17.42 -31.16
CA LEU A 91 -0.04 15.98 -30.87
C LEU A 91 1.28 15.27 -30.54
N TYR A 92 2.38 15.67 -31.18
CA TYR A 92 3.72 15.14 -30.92
C TYR A 92 4.15 15.27 -29.45
N HIS A 93 3.91 16.43 -28.83
CA HIS A 93 4.28 16.66 -27.43
C HIS A 93 3.39 15.85 -26.47
N ALA A 94 2.10 15.74 -26.77
CA ALA A 94 1.18 14.92 -26.00
C ALA A 94 1.57 13.43 -26.08
N TYR A 95 1.94 12.92 -27.25
CA TYR A 95 2.38 11.54 -27.44
C TYR A 95 3.66 11.24 -26.65
N LYS A 96 4.71 12.06 -26.82
CA LYS A 96 5.98 11.90 -26.10
C LYS A 96 5.78 11.91 -24.59
N MET A 97 4.97 12.83 -24.08
CA MET A 97 4.67 12.91 -22.66
C MET A 97 3.92 11.67 -22.15
N THR A 98 2.86 11.25 -22.86
CA THR A 98 2.07 10.07 -22.49
C THR A 98 2.95 8.83 -22.40
N LEU A 99 3.81 8.64 -23.42
CA LEU A 99 4.69 7.49 -23.52
C LEU A 99 5.70 7.47 -22.36
N VAL A 100 6.41 8.57 -22.11
CA VAL A 100 7.41 8.65 -21.04
C VAL A 100 6.78 8.44 -19.66
N MET A 101 5.64 9.09 -19.39
CA MET A 101 4.97 8.99 -18.08
C MET A 101 4.39 7.59 -17.84
N SER A 102 3.82 6.97 -18.88
CA SER A 102 3.28 5.61 -18.78
C SER A 102 4.38 4.58 -18.58
N LEU A 103 5.50 4.69 -19.30
CA LEU A 103 6.66 3.81 -19.11
C LEU A 103 7.21 3.91 -17.69
N TYR A 104 7.39 5.14 -17.18
CA TYR A 104 7.84 5.33 -15.81
C TYR A 104 6.87 4.71 -14.79
N ALA A 105 5.56 4.94 -14.95
CA ALA A 105 4.54 4.35 -14.08
C ALA A 105 4.57 2.81 -14.11
N ILE A 106 4.75 2.20 -15.29
CA ILE A 106 4.88 0.75 -15.44
C ILE A 106 6.10 0.23 -14.69
N VAL A 107 7.26 0.87 -14.85
CA VAL A 107 8.49 0.47 -14.12
C VAL A 107 8.25 0.53 -12.61
N VAL A 108 7.66 1.62 -12.11
CA VAL A 108 7.34 1.77 -10.68
C VAL A 108 6.39 0.67 -10.19
N VAL A 109 5.34 0.33 -10.96
CA VAL A 109 4.41 -0.74 -10.59
C VAL A 109 5.11 -2.10 -10.58
N LEU A 110 5.89 -2.43 -11.60
CA LEU A 110 6.63 -3.71 -11.66
C LEU A 110 7.62 -3.84 -10.51
N SER A 111 8.38 -2.78 -10.23
CA SER A 111 9.26 -2.73 -9.06
C SER A 111 8.47 -2.86 -7.76
N GLY A 112 7.31 -2.21 -7.65
CA GLY A 112 6.43 -2.30 -6.49
C GLY A 112 5.92 -3.72 -6.24
N ILE A 113 5.44 -4.41 -7.29
CA ILE A 113 5.00 -5.81 -7.20
C ILE A 113 6.16 -6.70 -6.75
N TYR A 114 7.33 -6.53 -7.34
CA TYR A 114 8.52 -7.28 -6.95
C TYR A 114 8.87 -7.06 -5.47
N LEU A 115 8.94 -5.81 -5.03
CA LEU A 115 9.27 -5.45 -3.65
C LEU A 115 8.23 -5.94 -2.64
N LEU A 116 6.94 -5.86 -2.97
CA LEU A 116 5.85 -6.38 -2.13
C LEU A 116 5.86 -7.90 -2.03
N GLY A 117 6.39 -8.60 -3.05
CA GLY A 117 6.55 -10.05 -3.04
C GLY A 117 7.77 -10.54 -2.27
N LEU A 118 8.70 -9.65 -1.90
CA LEU A 118 9.83 -10.03 -1.07
C LEU A 118 9.37 -10.30 0.37
N PRO A 119 9.95 -11.32 1.04
CA PRO A 119 9.70 -11.50 2.46
C PRO A 119 10.12 -10.23 3.20
N MET A 120 9.24 -9.69 4.04
CA MET A 120 9.56 -8.56 4.93
C MET A 120 10.54 -8.96 6.06
N SER A 121 11.29 -10.05 5.86
CA SER A 121 12.18 -10.64 6.84
C SER A 121 13.33 -9.68 7.14
N GLY A 122 13.16 -8.94 8.23
CA GLY A 122 14.19 -8.13 8.86
C GLY A 122 13.86 -7.63 10.26
N ARG A 123 12.75 -8.04 10.90
CA ARG A 123 12.41 -7.54 12.26
C ARG A 123 11.49 -8.40 13.15
N HIS A 124 11.29 -9.68 12.81
CA HIS A 124 10.56 -10.63 13.66
C HIS A 124 11.45 -11.79 14.14
N VAL A 125 12.73 -11.50 14.37
CA VAL A 125 13.59 -12.32 15.24
C VAL A 125 13.50 -11.67 16.63
N HIS A 126 12.50 -12.08 17.40
CA HIS A 126 12.40 -11.81 18.83
C HIS A 126 12.11 -13.15 19.53
#